data_AF-A0A8H9LRJ9-F1
#
_entry.id   AF-A0A8H9LRJ9-F1
#
_cell.length_a   1.000
_cell.length_b   1.000
_cell.length_c   1.000
_cell.angle_alpha   90.00
_cell.angle_beta   90.00
_cell.angle_gamma   90.00
#
_symmetry.space_group_name_H-M   'P 1'
#
loop_
_entity.id
_entity.type
_entity.pdbx_description
1 polymer ?
#
loop_
_entity_poly.entity_id
_entity_poly.type
_entity_poly.pdbx_seq_one_letter_code
_entity_poly.pdbx_strand_id
1 'polypeptide(L)' 'MVARTDAKGPGGHPVYEDDTGIVRAEISDAGEVRMLASGGQQSPHMPVHAHPLP' A
#
# COMPACT_ATOMS: atom_id res chain seq x y z
N MET A 1 -3.92 11.63 2.83
CA MET A 1 -2.71 12.23 2.22
C MET A 1 -1.70 11.12 2.00
N VAL A 2 -0.74 11.26 1.07
CA VAL A 2 0.34 10.28 0.88
C VAL A 2 1.67 10.95 1.20
N ALA A 3 2.48 10.32 2.05
CA ALA A 3 3.75 10.86 2.51
C ALA A 3 4.89 9.86 2.29
N ARG A 4 6.10 10.39 2.09
CA ARG A 4 7.32 9.59 2.01
C ARG A 4 7.68 9.07 3.40
N THR A 5 8.05 7.80 3.48
CA THR A 5 8.54 7.14 4.69
C THR A 5 10.08 7.05 4.68
N ASP A 6 10.66 6.62 5.79
CA ASP A 6 12.10 6.33 5.88
C ASP A 6 12.48 4.96 5.26
N ALA A 7 11.49 4.16 4.84
CA ALA A 7 11.71 2.84 4.28
C ALA A 7 12.12 2.90 2.80
N LYS A 8 12.86 1.88 2.38
CA LYS A 8 13.16 1.58 0.97
C LYS A 8 12.44 0.31 0.55
N GLY A 9 11.86 0.34 -0.64
CA GLY A 9 11.24 -0.84 -1.22
C GLY A 9 12.28 -1.80 -1.78
N PRO A 10 11.86 -2.99 -2.27
CA PRO A 10 12.80 -3.99 -2.76
C PRO A 10 13.62 -3.57 -3.99
N GLY A 11 13.30 -2.47 -4.66
CA GLY A 11 14.11 -1.86 -5.73
C GLY A 11 15.13 -0.85 -5.21
N GLY A 12 15.12 -0.56 -3.90
CA GLY A 12 15.99 0.42 -3.26
C GLY A 12 15.46 1.86 -3.29
N HIS A 13 14.25 2.08 -3.80
CA HIS A 13 13.64 3.41 -3.91
C HIS A 13 12.76 3.74 -2.71
N PRO A 14 12.44 5.04 -2.47
CA PRO A 14 11.62 5.44 -1.34
C PRO A 14 10.22 4.83 -1.36
N VAL A 15 9.73 4.46 -0.17
CA VAL A 15 8.35 4.02 0.03
C VAL A 15 7.47 5.18 0.47
N TYR A 16 6.30 5.26 -0.13
CA TYR A 16 5.24 6.21 0.18
C TYR A 16 4.06 5.46 0.79
N GLU A 17 3.41 6.11 1.74
CA GLU A 17 2.34 5.54 2.53
C GLU A 17 1.23 6.56 2.73
N ASP A 18 -0.02 6.11 2.65
CA ASP A 18 -1.16 6.94 3.02
C ASP A 18 -1.35 6.95 4.55
N ASP A 19 -2.16 7.88 5.06
CA ASP A 19 -2.38 8.03 6.50
C ASP A 19 -2.94 6.76 7.18
N THR A 20 -3.48 5.82 6.41
CA THR A 20 -4.06 4.55 6.90
C THR A 20 -3.06 3.39 6.93
N GLY A 21 -1.93 3.52 6.23
CA GLY A 21 -0.94 2.45 6.03
C GLY A 21 -1.38 1.32 5.10
N ILE A 22 -2.59 1.42 4.53
CA ILE A 22 -3.12 0.42 3.61
C ILE A 22 -2.43 0.56 2.26
N VAL A 23 -2.30 1.78 1.76
CA VAL A 23 -1.66 2.08 0.49
C VAL A 23 -0.19 2.30 0.74
N ARG A 24 0.65 1.33 0.32
CA ARG A 24 2.11 1.46 0.33
C ARG A 24 2.65 1.23 -1.06
N ALA A 25 3.49 2.15 -1.53
CA ALA A 25 4.09 2.08 -2.86
C ALA A 25 5.55 2.49 -2.85
N GLU A 26 6.38 1.73 -3.56
CA GLU A 26 7.71 2.17 -3.94
C GLU A 26 7.62 2.93 -5.27
N ILE A 27 8.24 4.11 -5.34
CA ILE A 27 8.28 4.93 -6.56
C ILE A 27 9.74 5.15 -6.96
N SER A 28 10.11 4.74 -8.17
CA SER A 28 11.47 4.92 -8.70
C SER A 28 11.73 6.34 -9.18
N ASP A 29 13.00 6.68 -9.39
CA ASP A 29 13.40 7.98 -9.93
C ASP A 29 12.93 8.18 -11.39
N ALA A 30 12.58 7.08 -12.08
CA ALA A 30 11.97 7.10 -13.41
C ALA A 30 10.43 7.24 -13.37
N GLY A 31 9.83 7.28 -12.18
CA GLY A 31 8.39 7.38 -11.98
C GLY A 31 7.64 6.06 -12.04
N GLU A 32 8.34 4.92 -12.03
CA GLU A 32 7.69 3.60 -11.97
C GLU A 32 7.14 3.36 -10.57
N VAL A 33 5.95 2.78 -10.49
CA VAL A 33 5.25 2.54 -9.23
C VAL A 33 5.10 1.05 -8.99
N ARG A 34 5.53 0.58 -7.82
CA ARG A 34 5.29 -0.78 -7.35
C ARG A 34 4.52 -0.79 -6.04
N MET A 35 3.32 -1.37 -6.06
CA MET A 35 2.54 -1.59 -4.84
C MET A 35 3.22 -2.61 -3.93
N LEU A 36 3.29 -2.28 -2.64
CA LEU A 36 3.84 -3.15 -1.61
C LEU A 36 2.70 -3.70 -0.75
N ALA A 37 2.73 -5.00 -0.48
CA ALA A 37 1.77 -5.61 0.44
C ALA A 37 1.95 -5.02 1.85
N SER A 38 0.91 -4.41 2.40
CA SER A 38 0.87 -3.81 3.74
C SER A 38 0.60 -4.83 4.86
N GLY A 39 0.61 -6.13 4.55
CA GLY A 39 0.77 -7.23 5.51
C GLY A 39 -0.39 -7.55 6.47
N GLY A 40 -1.34 -6.66 6.75
CA GLY A 40 -2.41 -7.01 7.70
C GLY A 40 -3.43 -5.94 8.08
N GLN A 41 -3.29 -4.71 7.60
CA GLN A 41 -4.24 -3.62 7.93
C GLN A 41 -5.36 -3.43 6.90
N GLN A 42 -5.54 -4.37 5.96
CA GLN A 42 -6.83 -4.52 5.27
C GLN A 42 -7.86 -5.24 6.17
N SER A 43 -7.79 -5.07 7.49
CA SER A 43 -8.89 -5.46 8.37
C SER A 43 -9.99 -4.43 8.11
N PRO A 44 -11.04 -4.74 7.33
CA PRO A 44 -12.10 -3.76 7.14
C PRO A 44 -12.65 -3.50 8.54
N HIS A 45 -12.84 -2.23 8.92
CA HIS A 45 -13.41 -1.89 10.23
C HIS A 45 -14.73 -2.65 10.50
N MET A 46 -15.39 -3.10 9.43
CA MET A 46 -16.52 -4.00 9.47
C MET A 46 -16.32 -5.14 8.45
N PRO A 47 -16.06 -6.40 8.87
CA PRO A 47 -15.99 -7.51 7.94
C PRO A 47 -17.31 -7.64 7.18
N VAL A 48 -17.24 -7.73 5.85
CA VAL A 48 -18.40 -7.95 4.98
C VAL A 48 -18.42 -9.40 4.50
N HIS A 49 -19.60 -10.00 4.45
CA HIS A 49 -19.79 -11.33 3.89
C HIS A 49 -19.93 -11.23 2.36
N ALA A 50 -19.07 -11.94 1.62
CA ALA A 50 -19.20 -12.01 0.17
C ALA A 50 -20.37 -12.93 -0.21
N HIS A 51 -21.22 -12.48 -1.13
CA HIS A 51 -22.26 -13.31 -1.73
C HIS A 51 -21.96 -13.53 -3.22
N PRO A 52 -22.01 -14.77 -3.73
CA PRO A 52 -21.88 -15.03 -5.15
C PRO A 52 -23.02 -14.35 -5.92
N LEU A 53 -22.69 -13.74 -7.05
CA LEU A 53 -23.68 -13.16 -7.97
C LEU A 53 -24.20 -14.25 -8.93
N PRO A 54 -25.45 -14.13 -9.43
CA PRO A 54 -26.04 -15.06 -10.41
C PRO A 54 -25.26 -15.12 -11.73
#